data_AF-A0A418XUC5-F1
#
_entry.id   AF-A0A418XUC5-F1
#
_cell.length_a   1.000
_cell.length_b   1.000
_cell.length_c   1.000
_cell.angle_alpha   90.00
_cell.angle_beta   90.00
_cell.angle_gamma   90.00
#
_symmetry.space_group_name_H-M   'P 1'
#
loop_
_entity.id
_entity.type
_entity.pdbx_description
1 polymer ?
#
loop_
_entity_poly.entity_id
_entity_poly.type
_entity_poly.pdbx_seq_one_letter_code
_entity_poly.pdbx_strand_id
1 'polypeptide(L)'
;MVIYSIVYCPVRTTRYANLKCWRNAPPPTPKKNIVLDPGHGLSCPLIRQPAGAVGETEFPPNDPPSGRLREDHLTMAIALAAKQQLSAKYNVILTKADVNSCPNYIDRGKIANNARARVFVSIHINAPLQVMGYPVPIPVPFVNGTSVLYNSEKPSSKALADSMSAAVAQNLGVNNRGAEVRDDLAVLKPTVTNNPIPAVLLEAARLSGSDEKALHSAGSAGRIATGIQTAIEAFVGN
;
A
#
# COMPACT_ATOMS: atom_id res chain seq x y z
N MET A 1 -31.65 3.85 3.32
CA MET A 1 -32.24 4.54 4.49
C MET A 1 -31.61 5.92 4.55
N VAL A 2 -32.30 6.96 4.07
CA VAL A 2 -31.78 8.34 4.05
C VAL A 2 -31.99 8.93 5.44
N ILE A 3 -30.89 9.26 6.12
CA ILE A 3 -30.94 9.88 7.44
C ILE A 3 -31.13 11.38 7.23
N TYR A 4 -32.31 11.89 7.59
CA TYR A 4 -32.61 13.32 7.59
C TYR A 4 -32.28 13.91 8.96
N SER A 5 -31.37 14.89 9.02
CA SER A 5 -31.14 15.67 10.23
C SER A 5 -32.05 16.90 10.24
N ILE A 6 -32.84 17.08 11.30
CA ILE A 6 -33.70 18.24 11.49
C ILE A 6 -32.85 19.40 12.00
N VAL A 7 -32.82 20.52 11.27
CA VAL A 7 -32.18 21.77 11.70
C VAL A 7 -33.25 22.87 11.74
N TYR A 8 -33.43 23.50 12.91
CA TYR A 8 -34.34 24.63 13.08
C TYR A 8 -33.61 25.95 12.78
N CYS A 9 -34.23 26.81 11.98
CA CYS A 9 -33.71 28.14 11.65
C CYS A 9 -34.66 29.21 12.23
N PRO A 10 -34.16 30.28 12.87
CA PRO A 10 -35.01 31.32 13.42
C PRO A 10 -35.48 32.26 12.31
N VAL A 11 -36.80 32.35 12.10
CA VAL A 11 -37.39 33.36 11.21
C VAL A 11 -37.85 34.54 12.04
N ARG A 12 -37.21 35.71 11.85
CA ARG A 12 -37.80 36.99 12.24
C ARG A 12 -38.94 37.28 11.27
N THR A 13 -40.17 36.96 11.65
CA THR A 13 -41.42 37.70 11.32
C THR A 13 -42.63 36.86 11.71
N THR A 14 -43.62 37.56 12.25
CA THR A 14 -44.90 37.04 12.76
C THR A 14 -45.81 36.61 11.62
N ARG A 15 -45.75 35.33 11.22
CA ARG A 15 -46.89 34.57 10.64
C ARG A 15 -46.50 33.10 10.53
N TYR A 16 -47.22 32.25 11.27
CA TYR A 16 -47.01 30.81 11.35
C TYR A 16 -47.38 30.12 10.04
N ALA A 17 -46.38 29.78 9.24
CA ALA A 17 -46.47 28.75 8.22
C ALA A 17 -45.24 27.83 8.36
N ASN A 18 -45.45 26.64 8.91
CA ASN A 18 -44.43 25.60 9.05
C ASN A 18 -44.12 24.99 7.67
N LEU A 19 -43.42 25.72 6.82
CA LEU A 19 -42.82 25.16 5.61
C LEU A 19 -41.59 24.34 6.03
N LYS A 20 -41.72 23.01 6.00
CA LYS A 20 -40.56 22.11 6.01
C LYS A 20 -39.76 22.37 4.74
N CYS A 21 -38.73 23.20 4.84
CA CYS A 21 -37.75 23.37 3.77
C CYS A 21 -36.87 22.11 3.72
N TRP A 22 -37.14 21.22 2.77
CA TRP A 22 -36.27 20.10 2.45
C TRP A 22 -35.01 20.66 1.78
N ARG A 23 -33.94 20.88 2.56
CA ARG A 23 -32.62 21.07 1.96
C ARG A 23 -32.12 19.69 1.55
N ASN A 24 -31.87 19.50 0.25
CA ASN A 24 -31.15 18.34 -0.23
C ASN A 24 -29.83 18.25 0.57
N ALA A 25 -29.49 17.06 1.04
CA ALA A 25 -28.17 16.83 1.61
C ALA A 25 -27.12 17.29 0.59
N PRO A 26 -26.04 17.97 1.01
CA PRO A 26 -24.97 18.34 0.09
C PRO A 26 -24.50 17.08 -0.64
N PRO A 27 -24.13 17.19 -1.94
CA PRO A 27 -23.65 16.04 -2.69
C PRO A 27 -22.46 15.42 -1.93
N PRO A 28 -22.34 14.08 -1.91
CA PRO A 28 -21.22 13.43 -1.24
C PRO A 28 -19.91 13.97 -1.82
N THR A 29 -18.97 14.29 -0.94
CA THR A 29 -17.65 14.78 -1.35
C THR A 29 -16.97 13.72 -2.24
N PRO A 30 -16.35 14.12 -3.36
CA PRO A 30 -15.62 13.20 -4.21
C PRO A 30 -14.57 12.44 -3.40
N LYS A 31 -14.49 11.12 -3.59
CA LYS A 31 -13.50 10.28 -2.91
C LYS A 31 -12.08 10.71 -3.31
N LYS A 32 -11.19 10.81 -2.33
CA LYS A 32 -9.75 11.03 -2.59
C LYS A 32 -9.17 9.80 -3.31
N ASN A 33 -8.28 10.03 -4.28
CA ASN A 33 -7.64 8.97 -5.04
C ASN A 33 -6.44 8.41 -4.27
N ILE A 34 -6.37 7.09 -4.12
CA ILE A 34 -5.24 6.36 -3.51
C ILE A 34 -4.69 5.44 -4.59
N VAL A 35 -3.38 5.51 -4.83
CA VAL A 35 -2.74 4.64 -5.83
C VAL A 35 -1.87 3.61 -5.12
N LEU A 36 -2.18 2.34 -5.38
CA LEU A 36 -1.40 1.21 -4.90
C LEU A 36 -0.69 0.57 -6.09
N ASP A 37 0.61 0.38 -5.94
CA ASP A 37 1.48 -0.15 -6.97
C ASP A 37 2.02 -1.51 -6.53
N PRO A 38 1.36 -2.62 -6.90
CA PRO A 38 1.93 -3.93 -6.65
C PRO A 38 3.23 -4.10 -7.47
N GLY A 39 4.34 -4.27 -6.77
CA GLY A 39 5.67 -4.44 -7.35
C GLY A 39 5.74 -5.63 -8.29
N HIS A 40 6.62 -5.53 -9.29
CA HIS A 40 6.94 -6.59 -10.25
C HIS A 40 5.74 -7.14 -11.05
N GLY A 41 5.90 -8.32 -11.65
CA GLY A 41 4.97 -9.00 -12.54
C GLY A 41 5.69 -10.03 -13.41
N LEU A 42 4.97 -11.06 -13.86
CA LEU A 42 5.53 -12.17 -14.63
C LEU A 42 6.16 -11.71 -15.95
N SER A 43 5.69 -10.60 -16.53
CA SER A 43 6.24 -10.00 -17.75
C SER A 43 7.44 -9.07 -17.52
N CYS A 44 7.87 -8.81 -16.27
CA CYS A 44 9.00 -7.91 -16.02
C CYS A 44 10.30 -8.33 -16.76
N PRO A 45 10.67 -9.62 -16.82
CA PRO A 45 11.84 -10.05 -17.59
C PRO A 45 11.75 -9.69 -19.08
N LEU A 46 10.54 -9.68 -19.66
CA LEU A 46 10.32 -9.34 -21.07
C LEU A 46 10.71 -7.88 -21.39
N ILE A 47 10.70 -7.02 -20.37
CA ILE A 47 11.09 -5.60 -20.47
C ILE A 47 12.36 -5.29 -19.68
N ARG A 48 13.18 -6.31 -19.38
CA ARG A 48 14.47 -6.20 -18.66
C ARG A 48 14.34 -5.58 -17.26
N GLN A 49 13.22 -5.80 -16.59
CA GLN A 49 13.02 -5.46 -15.18
C GLN A 49 13.14 -6.70 -14.30
N PRO A 50 13.52 -6.55 -13.02
CA PRO A 50 13.57 -7.68 -12.08
C PRO A 50 12.21 -8.36 -11.97
N ALA A 51 12.20 -9.70 -11.98
CA ALA A 51 10.99 -10.52 -11.85
C ALA A 51 10.33 -10.45 -10.46
N GLY A 52 11.01 -9.83 -9.49
CA GLY A 52 10.70 -9.95 -8.06
C GLY A 52 11.45 -11.11 -7.41
N ALA A 53 11.51 -11.09 -6.09
CA ALA A 53 12.16 -12.10 -5.28
C ALA A 53 11.34 -13.40 -5.18
N VAL A 54 12.05 -14.49 -4.89
CA VAL A 54 11.48 -15.82 -4.63
C VAL A 54 11.95 -16.27 -3.25
N GLY A 55 11.03 -16.87 -2.50
CA GLY A 55 11.26 -17.44 -1.17
C GLY A 55 12.27 -18.58 -1.14
N GLU A 56 12.84 -18.79 0.04
CA GLU A 56 13.77 -19.90 0.31
C GLU A 56 13.02 -21.18 0.67
N THR A 57 11.81 -21.07 1.23
CA THR A 57 11.04 -22.21 1.73
C THR A 57 10.17 -22.81 0.62
N GLU A 58 10.29 -24.13 0.43
CA GLU A 58 9.39 -24.91 -0.42
C GLU A 58 8.21 -25.42 0.42
N PHE A 59 7.08 -24.71 0.39
CA PHE A 59 5.89 -25.12 1.14
C PHE A 59 5.21 -26.35 0.50
N PRO A 60 4.78 -27.36 1.27
CA PRO A 60 4.30 -28.60 0.70
C PRO A 60 2.94 -28.44 0.00
N PRO A 61 2.57 -29.35 -0.92
CA PRO A 61 1.31 -29.25 -1.69
C PRO A 61 0.02 -29.17 -0.85
N ASN A 62 0.06 -29.65 0.39
CA ASN A 62 -1.07 -29.63 1.33
C ASN A 62 -1.11 -28.37 2.22
N ASP A 63 -0.23 -27.40 1.99
CA ASP A 63 -0.10 -26.17 2.80
C ASP A 63 -0.11 -24.90 1.91
N PRO A 64 -1.31 -24.47 1.45
CA PRO A 64 -1.43 -23.36 0.51
C PRO A 64 -1.06 -22.00 1.14
N PRO A 65 -0.38 -21.10 0.39
CA PRO A 65 0.12 -21.30 -0.97
C PRO A 65 1.32 -22.25 -1.00
N SER A 66 1.21 -23.32 -1.80
CA SER A 66 2.25 -24.34 -1.94
C SER A 66 3.37 -23.87 -2.85
N GLY A 67 4.53 -24.48 -2.69
CA GLY A 67 5.76 -24.13 -3.40
C GLY A 67 6.41 -22.88 -2.82
N ARG A 68 7.41 -22.34 -3.51
CA ARG A 68 8.08 -21.10 -3.08
C ARG A 68 7.17 -19.89 -3.26
N LEU A 69 7.13 -19.06 -2.22
CA LEU A 69 6.48 -17.76 -2.31
C LEU A 69 7.18 -16.89 -3.38
N ARG A 70 6.38 -16.10 -4.09
CA ARG A 70 6.88 -15.14 -5.07
C ARG A 70 6.40 -13.75 -4.74
N GLU A 71 7.30 -12.78 -4.81
CA GLU A 71 7.01 -11.38 -4.52
C GLU A 71 5.86 -10.85 -5.40
N ASP A 72 5.91 -11.08 -6.71
CA ASP A 72 4.89 -10.61 -7.67
C ASP A 72 3.45 -11.08 -7.36
N HIS A 73 3.31 -12.26 -6.76
CA HIS A 73 2.02 -12.80 -6.31
C HIS A 73 1.59 -12.19 -4.97
N LEU A 74 2.52 -12.09 -4.02
CA LEU A 74 2.25 -11.50 -2.70
C LEU A 74 1.86 -10.03 -2.81
N THR A 75 2.61 -9.23 -3.58
CA THR A 75 2.32 -7.80 -3.78
C THR A 75 0.95 -7.59 -4.41
N MET A 76 0.59 -8.41 -5.40
CA MET A 76 -0.73 -8.35 -6.03
C MET A 76 -1.84 -8.73 -5.06
N ALA A 77 -1.67 -9.80 -4.27
CA ALA A 77 -2.65 -10.22 -3.27
C ALA A 77 -2.87 -9.14 -2.18
N ILE A 78 -1.78 -8.53 -1.70
CA ILE A 78 -1.83 -7.42 -0.72
C ILE A 78 -2.56 -6.22 -1.33
N ALA A 79 -2.23 -5.83 -2.57
CA ALA A 79 -2.84 -4.68 -3.23
C ALA A 79 -4.34 -4.87 -3.47
N LEU A 80 -4.79 -6.08 -3.83
CA LEU A 80 -6.21 -6.41 -3.96
C LEU A 80 -6.95 -6.35 -2.62
N ALA A 81 -6.37 -6.93 -1.57
CA ALA A 81 -6.94 -6.87 -0.23
C ALA A 81 -7.04 -5.42 0.28
N ALA A 82 -5.99 -4.62 0.11
CA ALA A 82 -5.98 -3.20 0.49
C ALA A 82 -7.00 -2.38 -0.33
N LYS A 83 -7.11 -2.64 -1.64
CA LYS A 83 -8.14 -2.04 -2.49
C LYS A 83 -9.54 -2.34 -1.97
N GLN A 84 -9.84 -3.59 -1.63
CA GLN A 84 -11.14 -3.99 -1.09
C GLN A 84 -11.45 -3.21 0.20
N GLN A 85 -10.50 -3.16 1.14
CA GLN A 85 -10.68 -2.50 2.44
C GLN A 85 -10.84 -0.98 2.34
N LEU A 86 -10.10 -0.32 1.45
CA LEU A 86 -10.10 1.14 1.29
C LEU A 86 -11.25 1.66 0.41
N SER A 87 -11.86 0.83 -0.43
CA SER A 87 -12.84 1.26 -1.45
C SER A 87 -14.11 1.90 -0.88
N ALA A 88 -14.45 1.66 0.39
CA ALA A 88 -15.57 2.33 1.04
C ALA A 88 -15.37 3.85 1.13
N LYS A 89 -14.14 4.29 1.45
CA LYS A 89 -13.79 5.71 1.71
C LYS A 89 -13.03 6.37 0.55
N TYR A 90 -12.28 5.60 -0.22
CA TYR A 90 -11.35 6.11 -1.23
C TYR A 90 -11.66 5.56 -2.62
N ASN A 91 -11.21 6.27 -3.65
CA ASN A 91 -11.12 5.71 -4.98
C ASN A 91 -9.73 5.09 -5.13
N VAL A 92 -9.65 3.76 -5.12
CA VAL A 92 -8.38 3.04 -5.11
C VAL A 92 -8.04 2.54 -6.51
N ILE A 93 -6.90 3.00 -7.01
CA ILE A 93 -6.41 2.72 -8.36
C ILE A 93 -5.16 1.85 -8.22
N LEU A 94 -5.10 0.76 -8.98
CA LEU A 94 -3.91 -0.08 -9.05
C LEU A 94 -3.10 0.28 -10.30
N THR A 95 -1.77 0.22 -10.22
CA THR A 95 -0.91 0.43 -11.40
C THR A 95 -0.94 -0.72 -12.39
N LYS A 96 -1.38 -1.91 -11.96
CA LYS A 96 -1.62 -3.10 -12.79
C LYS A 96 -2.81 -3.90 -12.24
N ALA A 97 -3.45 -4.68 -13.10
CA ALA A 97 -4.66 -5.43 -12.77
C ALA A 97 -4.41 -6.86 -12.29
N ASP A 98 -3.26 -7.46 -12.62
CA ASP A 98 -2.96 -8.85 -12.35
C ASP A 98 -1.45 -9.09 -12.11
N VAL A 99 -1.09 -10.37 -11.89
CA VAL A 99 0.30 -10.81 -11.74
C VAL A 99 1.07 -10.82 -13.05
N ASN A 100 0.41 -10.82 -14.21
CA ASN A 100 1.08 -10.93 -15.51
C ASN A 100 1.79 -9.63 -15.90
N SER A 101 1.09 -8.51 -15.72
CA SER A 101 1.52 -7.19 -16.21
C SER A 101 2.72 -6.64 -15.43
N CYS A 102 3.63 -5.93 -16.12
CA CYS A 102 4.74 -5.22 -15.50
C CYS A 102 4.90 -3.81 -16.07
N PRO A 103 4.18 -2.80 -15.55
CA PRO A 103 4.42 -1.41 -15.96
C PRO A 103 5.82 -0.98 -15.52
N ASN A 104 6.49 -0.17 -16.34
CA ASN A 104 7.75 0.45 -15.91
C ASN A 104 7.51 1.54 -14.86
N TYR A 105 8.56 1.96 -14.15
CA TYR A 105 8.45 2.93 -13.07
C TYR A 105 7.86 4.28 -13.51
N ILE A 106 8.13 4.72 -14.75
CA ILE A 106 7.56 5.96 -15.30
C ILE A 106 6.05 5.84 -15.44
N ASP A 107 5.57 4.72 -15.99
CA ASP A 107 4.13 4.51 -16.20
C ASP A 107 3.38 4.30 -14.87
N ARG A 108 4.01 3.65 -13.88
CA ARG A 108 3.51 3.58 -12.49
C ARG A 108 3.27 5.00 -11.94
N GLY A 109 4.25 5.89 -12.10
CA GLY A 109 4.15 7.29 -11.70
C GLY A 109 3.10 8.09 -12.47
N LYS A 110 3.01 7.92 -13.79
CA LYS A 110 1.99 8.57 -14.64
C LYS A 110 0.58 8.24 -14.18
N ILE A 111 0.30 6.99 -13.81
CA ILE A 111 -1.00 6.59 -13.26
C ILE A 111 -1.34 7.42 -12.02
N ALA A 112 -0.38 7.60 -11.10
CA ALA A 112 -0.54 8.42 -9.91
C ALA A 112 -0.76 9.91 -10.21
N ASN A 113 0.03 10.46 -11.13
CA ASN A 113 -0.06 11.85 -11.54
C ASN A 113 -1.41 12.16 -12.21
N ASN A 114 -1.83 11.31 -13.16
CA ASN A 114 -3.09 11.47 -13.89
C ASN A 114 -4.30 11.33 -12.96
N ALA A 115 -4.21 10.43 -11.97
CA ALA A 115 -5.23 10.28 -10.94
C ALA A 115 -5.22 11.44 -9.93
N ARG A 116 -4.23 12.34 -9.93
CA ARG A 116 -4.03 13.33 -8.86
C ARG A 116 -4.06 12.65 -7.49
N ALA A 117 -3.30 11.56 -7.35
CA ALA A 117 -3.31 10.71 -6.18
C ALA A 117 -3.00 11.53 -4.91
N ARG A 118 -3.74 11.25 -3.83
CA ARG A 118 -3.46 11.83 -2.51
C ARG A 118 -2.23 11.19 -1.86
N VAL A 119 -1.99 9.91 -2.18
CA VAL A 119 -0.87 9.08 -1.77
C VAL A 119 -0.59 8.04 -2.86
N PHE A 120 0.69 7.75 -3.09
CA PHE A 120 1.18 6.61 -3.86
C PHE A 120 1.94 5.63 -2.95
N VAL A 121 1.57 4.34 -2.99
CA VAL A 121 2.22 3.27 -2.21
C VAL A 121 2.68 2.18 -3.15
N SER A 122 3.99 2.00 -3.32
CA SER A 122 4.58 0.85 -3.99
C SER A 122 4.75 -0.29 -3.00
N ILE A 123 4.21 -1.46 -3.28
CA ILE A 123 4.15 -2.62 -2.37
C ILE A 123 5.13 -3.66 -2.88
N HIS A 124 6.09 -4.03 -2.04
CA HIS A 124 7.18 -4.95 -2.30
C HIS A 124 7.39 -5.91 -1.12
N ILE A 125 8.19 -6.95 -1.36
CA ILE A 125 8.60 -7.92 -0.35
C ILE A 125 10.13 -8.05 -0.42
N ASN A 126 10.80 -7.87 0.71
CA ASN A 126 12.25 -7.92 0.77
C ASN A 126 12.76 -9.28 0.27
N ALA A 127 13.76 -9.25 -0.61
CA ALA A 127 14.45 -10.44 -1.06
C ALA A 127 15.18 -11.16 0.09
N PRO A 128 15.38 -12.49 -0.02
CA PRO A 128 16.28 -13.21 0.89
C PRO A 128 17.66 -12.54 0.97
N LEU A 129 18.29 -12.60 2.13
CA LEU A 129 19.62 -12.02 2.30
C LEU A 129 20.65 -12.83 1.50
N GLN A 130 21.36 -12.16 0.61
CA GLN A 130 22.47 -12.73 -0.14
C GLN A 130 23.76 -12.00 0.22
N VAL A 131 24.84 -12.75 0.42
CA VAL A 131 26.20 -12.23 0.57
C VAL A 131 27.03 -12.78 -0.57
N MET A 132 27.63 -11.89 -1.37
CA MET A 132 28.39 -12.24 -2.57
C MET A 132 27.61 -13.12 -3.58
N GLY A 133 26.28 -12.94 -3.66
CA GLY A 133 25.41 -13.71 -4.54
C GLY A 133 25.00 -15.08 -4.02
N TYR A 134 25.41 -15.45 -2.80
CA TYR A 134 25.02 -16.70 -2.15
C TYR A 134 24.02 -16.44 -1.02
N PRO A 135 22.99 -17.30 -0.85
CA PRO A 135 22.09 -17.23 0.30
C PRO A 135 22.88 -17.29 1.60
N VAL A 136 22.50 -16.48 2.59
CA VAL A 136 23.09 -16.55 3.93
C VAL A 136 22.34 -17.62 4.73
N PRO A 137 22.95 -18.78 5.04
CA PRO A 137 22.23 -19.91 5.66
C PRO A 137 21.94 -19.70 7.16
N ILE A 138 22.35 -18.56 7.71
CA ILE A 138 22.11 -18.19 9.11
C ILE A 138 21.01 -17.13 9.20
N PRO A 139 20.01 -17.29 10.07
CA PRO A 139 19.05 -16.23 10.35
C PRO A 139 19.78 -14.98 10.86
N VAL A 140 19.66 -13.87 10.14
CA VAL A 140 20.18 -12.57 10.57
C VAL A 140 19.00 -11.72 11.06
N PRO A 141 18.64 -11.77 12.36
CA PRO A 141 17.40 -11.17 12.86
C PRO A 141 17.34 -9.65 12.65
N PHE A 142 18.49 -8.98 12.56
CA PHE A 142 18.59 -7.52 12.39
C PHE A 142 18.16 -7.02 11.02
N VAL A 143 18.11 -7.88 10.00
CA VAL A 143 17.61 -7.46 8.69
C VAL A 143 16.14 -7.78 8.51
N ASN A 144 15.57 -8.74 9.26
CA ASN A 144 14.16 -9.15 9.23
C ASN A 144 13.20 -8.05 9.71
N GLY A 145 12.00 -8.05 9.16
CA GLY A 145 10.94 -7.11 9.46
C GLY A 145 10.48 -6.25 8.29
N THR A 146 9.44 -5.47 8.57
CA THR A 146 8.89 -4.45 7.68
C THR A 146 9.78 -3.21 7.67
N SER A 147 10.04 -2.66 6.49
CA SER A 147 10.65 -1.33 6.30
C SER A 147 9.86 -0.54 5.27
N VAL A 148 9.81 0.79 5.39
CA VAL A 148 9.15 1.64 4.38
C VAL A 148 10.11 2.70 3.87
N LEU A 149 10.38 2.67 2.58
CA LEU A 149 11.37 3.49 1.91
C LEU A 149 10.69 4.77 1.39
N TYR A 150 11.38 5.91 1.49
CA TYR A 150 10.91 7.19 0.95
C TYR A 150 12.07 8.01 0.38
N ASN A 151 11.76 8.99 -0.47
CA ASN A 151 12.75 9.90 -1.04
C ASN A 151 12.85 11.19 -0.20
N SER A 152 14.07 11.66 0.08
CA SER A 152 14.35 12.83 0.91
C SER A 152 13.80 14.14 0.33
N GLU A 153 13.66 14.24 -1.00
CA GLU A 153 13.02 15.37 -1.69
C GLU A 153 11.48 15.38 -1.54
N LYS A 154 10.90 14.36 -0.90
CA LYS A 154 9.48 14.25 -0.54
C LYS A 154 9.31 14.11 0.98
N PRO A 155 9.67 15.12 1.80
CA PRO A 155 9.70 14.99 3.26
C PRO A 155 8.34 14.66 3.89
N SER A 156 7.23 15.04 3.25
CA SER A 156 5.88 14.66 3.68
C SER A 156 5.64 13.14 3.66
N SER A 157 6.43 12.38 2.90
CA SER A 157 6.35 10.91 2.82
C SER A 157 6.93 10.23 4.07
N LYS A 158 7.78 10.90 4.85
CA LYS A 158 8.39 10.30 6.05
C LYS A 158 7.33 9.90 7.09
N ALA A 159 6.38 10.79 7.38
CA ALA A 159 5.32 10.52 8.36
C ALA A 159 4.44 9.33 7.93
N LEU A 160 4.14 9.23 6.63
CA LEU A 160 3.46 8.07 6.07
C LEU A 160 4.31 6.80 6.20
N ALA A 161 5.60 6.88 5.91
CA ALA A 161 6.52 5.74 5.97
C ALA A 161 6.67 5.19 7.39
N ASP A 162 6.88 6.06 8.39
CA ASP A 162 6.99 5.66 9.80
C ASP A 162 5.71 4.97 10.27
N SER A 163 4.54 5.57 9.99
CA SER A 163 3.24 5.03 10.36
C SER A 163 2.95 3.69 9.69
N MET A 164 3.26 3.58 8.39
CA MET A 164 3.05 2.35 7.62
C MET A 164 3.95 1.22 8.06
N SER A 165 5.23 1.50 8.33
CA SER A 165 6.17 0.48 8.82
C SER A 165 5.69 -0.09 10.15
N ALA A 166 5.28 0.77 11.09
CA ALA A 166 4.77 0.34 12.38
C ALA A 166 3.47 -0.47 12.27
N ALA A 167 2.49 0.02 11.51
CA ALA A 167 1.19 -0.61 11.39
C ALA A 167 1.26 -1.97 10.67
N VAL A 168 2.04 -2.07 9.60
CA VAL A 168 2.21 -3.35 8.87
C VAL A 168 2.99 -4.36 9.71
N ALA A 169 4.09 -3.96 10.35
CA ALA A 169 4.86 -4.85 11.22
C ALA A 169 4.00 -5.43 12.35
N GLN A 170 3.21 -4.58 13.01
CA GLN A 170 2.31 -4.97 14.08
C GLN A 170 1.24 -5.97 13.60
N ASN A 171 0.61 -5.72 12.45
CA ASN A 171 -0.45 -6.58 11.94
C ASN A 171 0.08 -7.91 11.41
N LEU A 172 1.26 -7.93 10.79
CA LEU A 172 1.86 -9.15 10.28
C LEU A 172 2.54 -9.99 11.37
N GLY A 173 2.97 -9.36 12.47
CA GLY A 173 3.69 -10.02 13.55
C GLY A 173 5.19 -10.16 13.28
N VAL A 174 5.79 -9.16 12.63
CA VAL A 174 7.23 -9.12 12.30
C VAL A 174 7.89 -7.89 12.94
N ASN A 175 9.23 -7.83 12.89
CA ASN A 175 9.97 -6.68 13.40
C ASN A 175 9.59 -5.40 12.63
N ASN A 176 9.52 -4.26 13.33
CA ASN A 176 9.44 -2.95 12.69
C ASN A 176 10.85 -2.38 12.49
N ARG A 177 11.27 -2.19 11.24
CA ARG A 177 12.58 -1.60 10.89
C ARG A 177 12.51 -0.09 10.63
N GLY A 178 11.29 0.47 10.58
CA GLY A 178 11.05 1.90 10.43
C GLY A 178 11.15 2.41 9.00
N ALA A 179 11.14 3.75 8.88
CA ALA A 179 11.32 4.41 7.61
C ALA A 179 12.80 4.56 7.23
N GLU A 180 13.11 4.38 5.95
CA GLU A 180 14.47 4.50 5.41
C GLU A 180 14.48 5.46 4.21
N VAL A 181 15.48 6.34 4.16
CA VAL A 181 15.69 7.24 3.01
C VAL A 181 16.34 6.47 1.87
N ARG A 182 15.72 6.51 0.68
CA ARG A 182 16.19 5.86 -0.54
C ARG A 182 16.01 6.75 -1.76
N ASP A 183 16.99 7.61 -1.99
CA ASP A 183 16.98 8.58 -3.08
C ASP A 183 17.34 7.96 -4.45
N ASP A 184 17.92 6.76 -4.43
CA ASP A 184 18.29 5.99 -5.61
C ASP A 184 17.09 5.28 -6.29
N LEU A 185 16.01 5.01 -5.54
CA LEU A 185 14.86 4.27 -6.04
C LEU A 185 14.02 5.11 -7.02
N ALA A 186 14.05 4.72 -8.29
CA ALA A 186 13.42 5.46 -9.39
C ALA A 186 11.94 5.77 -9.15
N VAL A 187 11.15 4.81 -8.65
CA VAL A 187 9.70 4.98 -8.44
C VAL A 187 9.34 6.05 -7.40
N LEU A 188 10.28 6.38 -6.50
CA LEU A 188 10.09 7.36 -5.43
C LEU A 188 10.55 8.78 -5.81
N LYS A 189 11.24 8.93 -6.94
CA LYS A 189 11.77 10.24 -7.36
C LYS A 189 10.63 11.22 -7.66
N PRO A 190 10.80 12.52 -7.34
CA PRO A 190 9.82 13.56 -7.69
C PRO A 190 9.55 13.71 -9.19
N THR A 191 10.46 13.23 -10.03
CA THR A 191 10.30 13.19 -11.50
C THR A 191 9.37 12.07 -11.98
N VAL A 192 9.01 11.12 -11.11
CA VAL A 192 8.13 9.98 -11.43
C VAL A 192 6.75 10.20 -10.84
N THR A 193 6.67 10.49 -9.54
CA THR A 193 5.44 10.96 -8.88
C THR A 193 5.61 12.44 -8.53
N ASN A 194 4.78 13.31 -9.09
CA ASN A 194 4.99 14.76 -8.98
C ASN A 194 4.78 15.22 -7.54
N ASN A 195 5.52 16.24 -7.11
CA ASN A 195 5.18 16.96 -5.88
C ASN A 195 3.84 17.70 -6.06
N PRO A 196 2.96 17.75 -5.04
CA PRO A 196 3.17 17.32 -3.64
C PRO A 196 2.69 15.88 -3.31
N ILE A 197 2.55 14.98 -4.29
CA ILE A 197 2.08 13.60 -4.03
C ILE A 197 3.11 12.86 -3.15
N PRO A 198 2.76 12.46 -1.91
CA PRO A 198 3.61 11.63 -1.07
C PRO A 198 3.72 10.22 -1.68
N ALA A 199 4.93 9.68 -1.69
CA ALA A 199 5.25 8.40 -2.30
C ALA A 199 6.14 7.57 -1.36
N VAL A 200 5.73 6.33 -1.10
CA VAL A 200 6.48 5.38 -0.27
C VAL A 200 6.58 4.03 -0.96
N LEU A 201 7.64 3.27 -0.66
CA LEU A 201 7.78 1.87 -1.05
C LEU A 201 7.81 1.01 0.22
N LEU A 202 6.76 0.21 0.41
CA LEU A 202 6.63 -0.74 1.50
C LEU A 202 7.37 -2.02 1.15
N GLU A 203 8.35 -2.39 1.95
CA GLU A 203 8.90 -3.74 2.00
C GLU A 203 8.26 -4.49 3.17
N ALA A 204 7.19 -5.25 2.91
CA ALA A 204 6.28 -5.70 3.98
C ALA A 204 6.94 -6.68 4.97
N ALA A 205 7.75 -7.60 4.48
CA ALA A 205 8.58 -8.51 5.25
C ALA A 205 9.61 -9.12 4.31
N ARG A 206 10.41 -10.08 4.77
CA ARG A 206 11.38 -10.77 3.92
C ARG A 206 11.01 -12.21 3.60
N LEU A 207 11.38 -12.61 2.39
CA LEU A 207 11.22 -13.96 1.85
C LEU A 207 12.24 -14.97 2.40
N SER A 208 12.55 -14.89 3.70
CA SER A 208 13.40 -15.86 4.39
C SER A 208 12.99 -16.01 5.87
N GLY A 209 13.25 -17.18 6.45
CA GLY A 209 13.15 -17.40 7.89
C GLY A 209 11.75 -17.17 8.49
N SER A 210 11.68 -16.48 9.63
CA SER A 210 10.42 -16.21 10.34
C SER A 210 9.46 -15.32 9.57
N ASP A 211 9.98 -14.36 8.82
CA ASP A 211 9.17 -13.44 8.01
C ASP A 211 8.49 -14.19 6.88
N GLU A 212 9.18 -15.14 6.23
CA GLU A 212 8.59 -15.96 5.16
C GLU A 212 7.43 -16.81 5.68
N LYS A 213 7.57 -17.37 6.89
CA LYS A 213 6.47 -18.09 7.56
C LYS A 213 5.29 -17.16 7.86
N ALA A 214 5.56 -15.92 8.29
CA ALA A 214 4.51 -14.92 8.52
C ALA A 214 3.80 -14.54 7.20
N LEU A 215 4.55 -14.40 6.10
CA LEU A 215 4.02 -14.14 4.76
C LEU A 215 3.20 -15.31 4.21
N HIS A 216 3.61 -16.56 4.46
CA HIS A 216 2.89 -17.75 4.04
C HIS A 216 1.59 -17.96 4.84
N SER A 217 1.57 -17.60 6.12
CA SER A 217 0.44 -17.87 7.01
C SER A 217 -0.91 -17.33 6.50
N ALA A 218 -1.98 -18.07 6.80
CA ALA A 218 -3.33 -17.73 6.36
C ALA A 218 -3.72 -16.28 6.71
N GLY A 219 -4.23 -15.55 5.71
CA GLY A 219 -4.68 -14.17 5.86
C GLY A 219 -3.57 -13.12 5.93
N SER A 220 -2.29 -13.48 5.72
CA SER A 220 -1.15 -12.55 5.75
C SER A 220 -1.38 -11.31 4.87
N ALA A 221 -1.79 -11.48 3.62
CA ALA A 221 -2.08 -10.37 2.70
C ALA A 221 -3.15 -9.42 3.24
N GLY A 222 -4.20 -9.96 3.89
CA GLY A 222 -5.25 -9.17 4.53
C GLY A 222 -4.75 -8.39 5.75
N ARG A 223 -3.86 -8.98 6.56
CA ARG A 223 -3.24 -8.30 7.71
C ARG A 223 -2.30 -7.18 7.27
N ILE A 224 -1.49 -7.41 6.24
CA ILE A 224 -0.64 -6.36 5.65
C ILE A 224 -1.52 -5.24 5.07
N ALA A 225 -2.59 -5.59 4.36
CA ALA A 225 -3.56 -4.63 3.85
C ALA A 225 -4.20 -3.78 4.96
N THR A 226 -4.53 -4.38 6.11
CA THR A 226 -5.03 -3.65 7.28
C THR A 226 -4.00 -2.63 7.77
N GLY A 227 -2.71 -3.00 7.84
CA GLY A 227 -1.64 -2.07 8.20
C GLY A 227 -1.50 -0.91 7.21
N ILE A 228 -1.58 -1.19 5.90
CA ILE A 228 -1.60 -0.15 4.84
C ILE A 228 -2.80 0.77 5.03
N GLN A 229 -3.99 0.22 5.27
CA GLN A 229 -5.20 1.00 5.50
C GLN A 229 -5.04 1.91 6.71
N THR A 230 -4.60 1.39 7.84
CA THR A 230 -4.40 2.17 9.08
C THR A 230 -3.49 3.37 8.84
N ALA A 231 -2.36 3.17 8.15
CA ALA A 231 -1.41 4.25 7.87
C ALA A 231 -1.95 5.28 6.88
N ILE A 232 -2.64 4.85 5.82
CA ILE A 232 -3.27 5.77 4.86
C ILE A 232 -4.38 6.57 5.52
N GLU A 233 -5.22 5.96 6.35
CA GLU A 233 -6.30 6.66 7.04
C GLU A 233 -5.75 7.68 8.05
N ALA A 234 -4.70 7.32 8.81
CA ALA A 234 -4.01 8.24 9.71
C ALA A 234 -3.37 9.43 8.95
N PHE A 235 -2.82 9.19 7.76
CA PHE A 235 -2.12 10.22 7.00
C PHE A 235 -3.06 11.12 6.17
N VAL A 236 -4.14 10.56 5.61
CA VAL A 236 -5.08 11.27 4.72
C VAL A 236 -6.30 11.83 5.45
N GLY A 237 -6.64 11.23 6.59
CA GLY A 237 -7.73 11.65 7.48
C GLY A 237 -7.39 12.86 8.34
N ASN A 238 -6.10 13.12 8.56
CA ASN A 238 -5.57 14.40 9.05
C ASN A 238 -5.51 15.43 7.91
#